data_AF-A8ZQ47-F1
#
_entry.id   AF-A8ZQ47-F1
#
_cell.length_a   1.000
_cell.length_b   1.000
_cell.length_c   1.000
_cell.angle_alpha   90.00
_cell.angle_beta   90.00
_cell.angle_gamma   90.00
#
_symmetry.space_group_name_H-M   'P 1'
#
loop_
_entity.id
_entity.type
_entity.pdbx_description
1 polymer ?
#
loop_
_entity_poly.entity_id
_entity_poly.type
_entity_poly.pdbx_seq_one_letter_code
_entity_poly.pdbx_strand_id
1 'polypeptide(L)'
;MPAPYSYDLRRKAVDAFKNGERKVDICRMLNISRNTLHLWIVREEATGDCQAITNYQQGARHKITDWERFREFAQEHGGKTQAQMAKLWGDNVTQQNISDALRKLGLSRKKRPMAIENEMKHNVKHL
;
A
#
# COMPACT_ATOMS: atom_id res chain seq x y z
N MET A 1 -6.03 -8.34 10.40
CA MET A 1 -6.39 -7.76 11.70
C MET A 1 -7.90 -7.71 11.78
N PRO A 2 -8.53 -8.16 12.89
CA PRO A 2 -9.96 -7.98 13.09
C PRO A 2 -10.33 -6.49 13.09
N ALA A 3 -11.57 -6.18 12.72
CA ALA A 3 -12.03 -4.81 12.67
C ALA A 3 -11.92 -4.15 14.06
N PRO A 4 -11.44 -2.89 14.14
CA PRO A 4 -11.41 -2.17 15.39
C PRO A 4 -12.84 -1.98 15.93
N TYR A 5 -12.99 -1.97 17.26
CA TYR A 5 -14.25 -1.55 17.91
C TYR A 5 -14.69 -0.16 17.43
N SER A 6 -16.01 0.06 17.35
CA SER A 6 -16.60 1.33 16.92
C SER A 6 -16.19 2.50 17.82
N TYR A 7 -16.22 3.71 17.27
CA TYR A 7 -15.86 4.91 18.03
C TYR A 7 -16.83 5.16 19.20
N ASP A 8 -18.13 4.97 18.97
CA ASP A 8 -19.15 5.15 20.00
C ASP A 8 -18.95 4.22 21.20
N LEU A 9 -18.54 2.97 20.97
CA LEU A 9 -18.27 2.02 22.06
C LEU A 9 -17.08 2.49 22.90
N ARG A 10 -16.03 2.98 22.26
CA ARG A 10 -14.82 3.49 22.93
C ARG A 10 -15.14 4.71 23.77
N ARG A 11 -15.86 5.67 23.19
CA ARG A 11 -16.33 6.89 23.87
C ARG A 11 -17.14 6.54 25.10
N LYS A 12 -18.17 5.70 24.96
CA LYS A 12 -19.01 5.25 26.09
C LYS A 12 -18.19 4.60 27.21
N ALA A 13 -17.23 3.74 26.87
CA ALA A 13 -16.39 3.06 27.85
C ALA A 13 -15.48 4.04 28.63
N VAL A 14 -14.93 5.03 27.94
CA VAL A 14 -14.04 6.03 28.51
C VAL A 14 -14.81 7.09 29.30
N ASP A 15 -15.97 7.52 28.81
CA ASP A 15 -16.88 8.43 29.50
C ASP A 15 -17.40 7.81 30.81
N ALA A 16 -17.78 6.52 30.79
CA ALA A 16 -18.16 5.78 32.00
C ALA A 16 -17.01 5.74 33.04
N PHE A 17 -15.77 5.54 32.58
CA PHE A 17 -14.60 5.58 33.46
C PHE A 17 -14.39 6.97 34.07
N LYS A 18 -14.54 8.04 33.28
CA LYS A 18 -14.45 9.44 33.75
C LYS A 18 -15.56 9.81 34.74
N ASN A 19 -16.74 9.23 34.58
CA ASN A 19 -17.87 9.38 35.51
C ASN A 19 -17.66 8.64 36.84
N GLY A 20 -16.54 7.92 37.01
CA GLY A 20 -16.18 7.24 38.25
C GLY A 20 -16.63 5.79 38.34
N GLU A 21 -17.13 5.20 37.25
CA GLU A 21 -17.50 3.78 37.24
C GLU A 21 -16.27 2.88 37.37
N ARG A 22 -16.45 1.74 38.05
CA ARG A 22 -15.36 0.79 38.24
C ARG A 22 -15.05 0.09 36.91
N LYS A 23 -13.75 -0.02 36.60
CA LYS A 23 -13.26 -0.72 35.38
C LYS A 23 -13.88 -2.11 35.17
N VAL A 24 -14.12 -2.87 36.24
CA VAL A 24 -14.73 -4.21 36.17
C VAL A 24 -16.17 -4.15 35.67
N ASP A 25 -16.93 -3.18 36.15
CA ASP A 25 -18.36 -3.06 35.85
C ASP A 25 -18.55 -2.57 34.42
N ILE A 26 -17.74 -1.61 33.96
CA ILE A 26 -17.68 -1.16 32.56
C ILE A 26 -17.34 -2.32 31.61
N CYS A 27 -16.33 -3.13 31.95
CA CYS A 27 -15.91 -4.26 31.11
C CYS A 27 -17.01 -5.32 30.97
N ARG A 28 -17.72 -5.61 32.07
CA ARG A 28 -18.86 -6.55 32.07
C ARG A 28 -20.04 -6.00 31.28
N MET A 29 -20.38 -4.72 31.47
CA MET A 29 -21.49 -4.07 30.80
C MET A 29 -21.29 -3.98 29.28
N LEU A 30 -20.08 -3.63 28.83
CA LEU A 30 -19.76 -3.44 27.42
C LEU A 30 -19.19 -4.71 26.75
N ASN A 31 -19.07 -5.81 27.50
CA ASN A 31 -18.49 -7.08 27.05
C ASN A 31 -17.10 -6.90 26.38
N ILE A 32 -16.24 -6.11 27.01
CA ILE A 32 -14.87 -5.84 26.56
C ILE A 32 -13.85 -6.35 27.57
N SER A 33 -12.64 -6.65 27.10
CA SER A 33 -11.56 -7.03 28.01
C SER A 33 -11.07 -5.83 28.82
N ARG A 34 -10.59 -6.09 30.04
CA ARG A 34 -9.98 -5.06 30.90
C ARG A 34 -8.77 -4.39 30.24
N ASN A 35 -8.03 -5.14 29.44
CA ASN A 35 -6.90 -4.62 28.66
C ASN A 35 -7.37 -3.61 27.59
N THR A 36 -8.48 -3.90 26.91
CA THR A 36 -9.07 -3.01 25.90
C THR A 36 -9.44 -1.66 26.50
N LEU A 37 -10.15 -1.67 27.65
CA LEU A 37 -10.49 -0.44 28.37
C LEU A 37 -9.23 0.34 28.80
N HIS A 38 -8.23 -0.35 29.34
CA HIS A 38 -6.96 0.26 29.73
C HIS A 38 -6.27 0.97 28.55
N LEU A 39 -6.18 0.31 27.39
CA LEU A 39 -5.56 0.89 26.20
C LEU A 39 -6.29 2.16 25.70
N TRP A 40 -7.61 2.22 25.83
CA TRP A 40 -8.38 3.40 25.44
C TRP A 40 -8.17 4.58 26.39
N ILE A 41 -8.10 4.33 27.70
CA ILE A 41 -7.80 5.36 28.70
C ILE A 41 -6.40 5.94 28.47
N VAL A 42 -5.38 5.08 28.37
CA VAL A 42 -3.99 5.52 28.12
C VAL A 42 -3.87 6.32 26.83
N ARG A 43 -4.61 5.92 25.79
CA ARG A 43 -4.63 6.63 24.52
C ARG A 43 -5.29 8.00 24.64
N GLU A 44 -6.42 8.08 25.33
CA GLU A 44 -7.09 9.35 25.56
C GLU A 44 -6.24 10.30 26.41
N GLU A 45 -5.54 9.81 27.43
CA GLU A 45 -4.59 10.60 28.22
C GLU A 45 -3.43 11.12 27.36
N ALA A 46 -2.95 10.33 26.40
CA ALA A 46 -1.81 10.69 25.56
C ALA A 46 -2.19 11.61 24.37
N THR A 47 -3.35 11.41 23.75
CA THR A 47 -3.73 12.09 22.50
C THR A 47 -4.99 12.94 22.61
N GLY A 48 -5.68 12.95 23.75
CA GLY A 48 -6.96 13.63 23.97
C GLY A 48 -8.16 12.92 23.31
N ASP A 49 -7.96 11.73 22.73
CA ASP A 49 -8.99 10.99 21.99
C ASP A 49 -8.74 9.47 22.04
N CYS A 50 -9.80 8.68 21.89
CA CYS A 50 -9.79 7.21 21.97
C CYS A 50 -9.93 6.52 20.60
N GLN A 51 -9.83 7.26 19.49
CA GLN A 51 -9.95 6.75 18.12
C GLN A 51 -9.07 5.54 17.82
N ALA A 52 -9.49 4.70 16.87
CA ALA A 52 -8.69 3.57 16.41
C ALA A 52 -7.36 4.04 15.80
N ILE A 53 -6.30 3.24 15.99
CA ILE A 53 -5.08 3.43 15.20
C ILE A 53 -5.39 2.95 13.78
N THR A 54 -5.43 3.90 12.85
CA THR A 54 -5.65 3.65 11.42
C THR A 54 -4.34 3.55 10.63
N ASN A 55 -3.23 4.09 11.17
CA ASN A 55 -1.90 4.07 10.55
C ASN A 55 -1.16 2.74 10.73
N TYR A 56 -1.79 1.63 10.37
CA TYR A 56 -1.05 0.39 10.12
C TYR A 56 -0.45 0.43 8.71
N GLN A 57 0.74 -0.17 8.53
CA GLN A 57 1.39 -0.25 7.22
C GLN A 57 0.49 -1.05 6.27
N GLN A 58 -0.12 -0.37 5.30
CA GLN A 58 -0.90 -1.00 4.23
C GLN A 58 0.05 -1.41 3.10
N GLY A 59 0.64 -2.60 3.23
CA GLY A 59 1.49 -3.20 2.21
C GLY A 59 2.98 -2.87 2.34
N ALA A 60 3.75 -3.38 1.38
CA ALA A 60 5.19 -3.16 1.32
C ALA A 60 5.51 -1.71 0.90
N ARG A 61 6.61 -1.16 1.44
CA ARG A 61 7.12 0.14 1.02
C ARG A 61 7.45 0.11 -0.47
N HIS A 62 7.04 1.15 -1.20
CA HIS A 62 7.41 1.32 -2.60
C HIS A 62 8.93 1.42 -2.72
N LYS A 63 9.53 0.68 -3.66
CA LYS A 63 10.99 0.75 -3.92
C LYS A 63 11.38 2.00 -4.70
N ILE A 64 10.45 2.58 -5.45
CA ILE A 64 10.62 3.84 -6.19
C ILE A 64 9.88 4.91 -5.40
N THR A 65 10.62 5.71 -4.63
CA THR A 65 10.09 6.81 -3.81
C THR A 65 10.41 8.18 -4.39
N ASP A 66 11.53 8.29 -5.11
CA ASP A 66 11.97 9.52 -5.78
C ASP A 66 11.35 9.61 -7.19
N TRP A 67 10.26 10.35 -7.29
CA TRP A 67 9.49 10.49 -8.53
C TRP A 67 10.14 11.42 -9.55
N GLU A 68 10.92 12.40 -9.08
CA GLU A 68 11.59 13.36 -9.96
C GLU A 68 12.77 12.69 -10.67
N ARG A 69 13.62 12.00 -9.90
CA ARG A 69 14.69 11.15 -10.46
C ARG A 69 14.15 10.07 -11.38
N PHE A 70 13.01 9.45 -11.02
CA PHE A 70 12.41 8.42 -11.88
C PHE A 70 11.86 9.00 -13.20
N ARG A 71 11.38 10.25 -13.19
CA ARG A 71 10.90 10.93 -14.39
C ARG A 71 12.04 11.20 -15.37
N GLU A 72 13.17 11.73 -14.89
CA GLU A 72 14.36 11.97 -15.71
C GLU A 72 14.90 10.66 -16.29
N PHE A 73 15.03 9.64 -15.44
CA PHE A 73 15.43 8.29 -15.87
C PHE A 73 14.51 7.71 -16.94
N ALA A 74 13.20 7.87 -16.81
CA ALA A 74 12.24 7.40 -17.79
C ALA A 74 12.34 8.14 -19.14
N GLN A 75 12.70 9.42 -19.13
CA GLN A 75 12.94 10.21 -20.35
C GLN A 75 14.25 9.78 -21.03
N GLU A 76 15.34 9.66 -20.27
CA GLU A 76 16.66 9.27 -20.79
C GLU A 76 16.65 7.83 -21.34
N HIS A 77 15.84 6.95 -20.77
CA HIS A 77 15.80 5.53 -21.11
C HIS A 77 14.50 5.07 -21.78
N GLY A 78 13.71 6.00 -22.34
CA GLY A 78 12.41 5.71 -22.96
C GLY A 78 12.44 4.70 -24.13
N GLY A 79 13.61 4.45 -24.71
CA GLY A 79 13.82 3.42 -25.75
C GLY A 79 14.06 2.00 -25.21
N LYS A 80 14.33 1.83 -23.91
CA LYS A 80 14.66 0.54 -23.30
C LYS A 80 13.39 -0.21 -22.87
N THR A 81 13.51 -1.54 -22.79
CA THR A 81 12.44 -2.36 -22.20
C THR A 81 12.37 -2.15 -20.70
N GLN A 82 11.20 -2.35 -20.09
CA GLN A 82 11.02 -2.20 -18.64
C GLN A 82 11.93 -3.15 -17.84
N ALA A 83 12.27 -4.33 -18.38
CA ALA A 83 13.23 -5.26 -17.78
C ALA A 83 14.66 -4.73 -17.79
N GLN A 84 15.07 -4.03 -18.86
CA GLN A 84 16.37 -3.34 -18.91
C GLN A 84 16.39 -2.12 -17.97
N MET A 85 15.29 -1.36 -17.93
CA MET A 85 15.14 -0.24 -16.98
C MET A 85 15.24 -0.71 -15.53
N ALA A 86 14.66 -1.86 -15.18
CA ALA A 86 14.79 -2.45 -13.84
C ALA A 86 16.25 -2.74 -13.46
N LYS A 87 17.03 -3.31 -14.40
CA LYS A 87 18.47 -3.56 -14.19
C LYS A 87 19.27 -2.26 -14.02
N LEU A 88 18.93 -1.22 -14.77
CA LEU A 88 19.62 0.08 -14.74
C LEU A 88 19.26 0.92 -13.53
N TRP A 89 18.00 0.85 -13.08
CA TRP A 89 17.53 1.58 -11.91
C TRP A 89 18.18 1.06 -10.62
N GLY A 90 18.42 -0.25 -10.52
CA GLY A 90 19.00 -0.86 -9.33
C GLY A 90 17.99 -1.07 -8.20
N ASP A 91 18.45 -1.10 -6.95
CA ASP A 91 17.62 -1.22 -5.73
C ASP A 91 16.68 -2.43 -5.66
N ASN A 92 17.07 -3.54 -6.31
CA ASN A 92 16.27 -4.76 -6.38
C ASN A 92 14.85 -4.48 -6.93
N VAL A 93 14.73 -3.48 -7.80
CA VAL A 93 13.48 -3.08 -8.46
C VAL A 93 13.18 -4.08 -9.57
N THR A 94 11.95 -4.58 -9.58
CA THR A 94 11.49 -5.53 -10.60
C THR A 94 10.94 -4.79 -11.81
N GLN A 95 10.80 -5.49 -12.93
CA GLN A 95 10.12 -4.96 -14.11
C GLN A 95 8.68 -4.47 -13.79
N GLN A 96 8.00 -5.14 -12.84
CA GLN A 96 6.66 -4.75 -12.40
C GLN A 96 6.67 -3.38 -11.69
N ASN A 97 7.64 -3.13 -10.81
CA ASN A 97 7.79 -1.85 -10.13
C ASN A 97 8.01 -0.69 -11.13
N ILE A 98 8.82 -0.91 -12.18
CA ILE A 98 9.01 0.06 -13.27
C ILE A 98 7.69 0.30 -14.01
N SER A 99 6.95 -0.77 -14.33
CA SER A 99 5.65 -0.66 -15.00
C SER A 99 4.64 0.14 -14.17
N ASP A 100 4.57 -0.10 -12.87
CA ASP A 100 3.68 0.62 -11.96
C ASP A 100 4.07 2.10 -11.82
N ALA A 101 5.37 2.38 -11.74
CA ALA A 101 5.87 3.75 -11.67
C ALA A 101 5.63 4.53 -12.97
N LEU A 102 5.84 3.91 -14.14
CA LEU A 102 5.51 4.50 -15.44
C LEU A 102 4.02 4.78 -15.58
N ARG A 103 3.16 3.85 -15.14
CA ARG A 103 1.71 4.03 -15.11
C ARG A 103 1.30 5.18 -14.21
N LYS A 104 1.92 5.33 -13.03
CA LYS A 104 1.67 6.44 -12.10
C LYS A 104 2.07 7.80 -12.68
N LEU A 105 3.14 7.85 -13.48
CA LEU A 105 3.57 9.04 -14.21
C LEU A 105 2.78 9.32 -15.50
N GLY A 106 1.85 8.43 -15.89
CA GLY A 106 1.13 8.54 -17.17
C GLY A 106 1.99 8.28 -18.41
N LEU A 107 3.23 7.80 -18.24
CA LEU A 107 4.17 7.50 -19.32
C LEU A 107 3.92 6.08 -19.85
N SER A 108 2.76 5.86 -20.48
CA SER A 108 2.45 4.57 -21.09
C SER A 108 2.93 4.54 -22.55
N ARG A 109 3.81 3.58 -22.89
CA ARG A 109 4.25 3.37 -24.27
C ARG A 109 3.11 2.75 -25.09
N LYS A 110 2.52 3.52 -26.01
CA LYS A 110 1.62 2.97 -27.04
C LYS A 110 2.44 2.09 -27.99
N LYS A 111 2.03 0.83 -28.19
CA LYS A 111 2.68 -0.07 -29.16
C LYS A 111 2.62 0.58 -30.55
N ARG A 112 3.78 0.77 -31.18
CA ARG A 112 3.86 1.02 -32.62
C ARG A 112 3.85 -0.35 -33.31
N PRO A 113 2.98 -0.59 -34.31
CA PRO A 113 3.08 -1.80 -35.11
C PRO A 113 4.48 -1.80 -35.75
N MET A 114 5.28 -2.82 -35.43
CA MET A 114 6.57 -2.99 -36.09
C MET A 114 6.29 -3.54 -37.49
N ALA A 115 6.96 -2.99 -38.51
CA ALA A 115 7.00 -3.63 -39.81
C ALA A 115 7.68 -4.99 -39.61
N ILE A 116 6.95 -6.08 -39.85
CA ILE A 116 7.50 -7.43 -39.88
C ILE A 116 7.79 -7.73 -41.35
N GLU A 117 9.05 -7.79 -41.74
CA GLU A 117 9.43 -8.49 -42.98
C GLU A 117 9.20 -9.98 -42.75
N ASN A 118 8.00 -10.46 -43.09
CA ASN A 118 7.71 -11.87 -43.12
C ASN A 118 8.34 -12.45 -44.40
N GLU A 119 9.58 -12.94 -44.33
CA GLU A 119 10.03 -13.94 -45.31
C GLU A 119 9.31 -15.26 -45.00
N MET A 120 8.25 -15.56 -45.77
CA MET A 120 7.62 -16.87 -45.78
C MET A 120 8.55 -17.88 -46.48
N LYS A 121 9.31 -18.67 -45.71
CA LYS A 121 10.01 -19.83 -46.28
C LYS A 121 8.99 -20.87 -46.72
N HIS A 122 8.85 -21.06 -48.03
CA HIS A 122 8.07 -22.16 -48.60
C HIS A 122 8.72 -23.50 -48.26
N ASN A 123 7.97 -24.38 -47.60
CA ASN A 123 8.42 -25.73 -47.31
C ASN A 123 8.16 -26.61 -48.54
N VAL A 124 9.24 -27.01 -49.23
CA VAL A 124 9.16 -27.87 -50.41
C VAL A 124 8.77 -29.28 -49.96
N LYS A 125 7.62 -29.79 -50.45
CA LYS A 125 7.20 -31.18 -50.23
C LYS A 125 8.11 -32.10 -51.05
N HIS A 126 8.82 -33.00 -50.39
CA HIS A 126 9.46 -34.14 -51.06
C HIS A 126 8.39 -35.19 -51.41
N LEU A 127 8.42 -35.63 -52.67
CA LEU A 127 7.64 -36.76 -53.23
C LEU A 127 8.17 -38.10 -52.73
#